data_AF-A0A930TMI4-F1
#
_entry.id   AF-A0A930TMI4-F1
#
_cell.length_a   1.000
_cell.length_b   1.000
_cell.length_c   1.000
_cell.angle_alpha   90.00
_cell.angle_beta   90.00
_cell.angle_gamma   90.00
#
_symmetry.space_group_name_H-M   'P 1'
#
loop_
_entity.id
_entity.type
_entity.pdbx_description
1 polymer ?
#
loop_
_entity_poly.entity_id
_entity_poly.type
_entity_poly.pdbx_seq_one_letter_code
_entity_poly.pdbx_strand_id
1 'polypeptide(L)'
;MEEGVGKDVLSGDQGRDLFVFNSLVEKGDIINDFDSNSDLIDLRLIFAQPQFSGSTPFSRFTQFVQVVQTGKNTRVLIDADGSGIGANFTNLVTLKNFSAANISSENFVIL
;
A
#
# COMPACT_ATOMS: atom_id res chain seq x y z
N MET A 1 -11.37 2.51 5.85
CA MET A 1 -11.21 2.35 7.31
C MET A 1 -9.89 2.99 7.70
N GLU A 2 -9.85 3.56 8.89
CA GLU A 2 -8.64 4.16 9.46
C GLU A 2 -8.35 3.39 10.75
N GLU A 3 -7.14 2.87 10.85
CA GLU A 3 -6.72 1.96 11.91
C GLU A 3 -5.63 2.59 12.79
N GLY A 4 -5.35 1.94 13.92
CA GLY A 4 -4.38 2.39 14.90
C GLY A 4 -2.97 1.88 14.62
N VAL A 5 -2.02 2.21 15.50
CA VAL A 5 -0.67 1.67 15.43
C VAL A 5 -0.69 0.19 15.80
N GLY A 6 -0.14 -0.68 14.96
CA GLY A 6 -0.09 -2.11 15.25
C GLY A 6 0.03 -2.96 14.00
N LYS A 7 -0.19 -4.27 14.18
CA LYS A 7 -0.47 -5.19 13.07
C LYS A 7 -1.92 -5.61 13.21
N ASP A 8 -2.75 -5.13 12.30
CA ASP A 8 -4.17 -5.40 12.29
C ASP A 8 -4.55 -6.39 11.17
N VAL A 9 -5.71 -7.00 11.34
CA VAL A 9 -6.32 -7.88 10.34
C VAL A 9 -7.58 -7.18 9.85
N LEU A 10 -7.54 -6.72 8.61
CA LEU A 10 -8.54 -5.86 8.00
C LEU A 10 -9.42 -6.65 7.03
N SER A 11 -10.69 -6.26 6.97
CA SER A 11 -11.69 -6.75 6.01
C SER A 11 -12.54 -5.58 5.56
N GLY A 12 -12.74 -5.44 4.24
CA GLY A 12 -13.60 -4.44 3.62
C GLY A 12 -15.08 -4.81 3.63
N ASP A 13 -15.38 -6.11 3.76
CA ASP A 13 -16.71 -6.69 3.51
C ASP A 13 -17.14 -6.51 2.04
N GLN A 14 -18.40 -6.13 1.77
CA GLN A 14 -18.90 -5.94 0.40
C GLN A 14 -18.86 -4.48 0.00
N GLY A 15 -18.35 -4.19 -1.20
CA GLY A 15 -18.48 -2.87 -1.80
C GLY A 15 -17.18 -2.38 -2.39
N ARG A 16 -17.03 -1.05 -2.43
CA ARG A 16 -15.76 -0.39 -2.74
C ARG A 16 -15.17 0.10 -1.44
N ASP A 17 -14.07 -0.49 -1.04
CA ASP A 17 -13.40 -0.16 0.21
C ASP A 17 -12.15 0.68 0.00
N LEU A 18 -11.89 1.55 0.96
CA LEU A 18 -10.69 2.38 1.02
C LEU A 18 -9.92 2.03 2.28
N PHE A 19 -8.76 1.39 2.13
CA PHE A 19 -7.85 1.04 3.23
C PHE A 19 -6.84 2.17 3.40
N VAL A 20 -6.88 2.87 4.53
CA VAL A 20 -6.14 4.13 4.72
C VAL A 20 -4.93 3.92 5.60
N PHE A 21 -3.75 4.21 5.06
CA PHE A 21 -2.50 4.21 5.81
C PHE A 21 -1.98 5.64 5.93
N ASN A 22 -2.01 6.16 7.14
CA ASN A 22 -1.62 7.53 7.46
C ASN A 22 -0.13 7.67 7.72
N SER A 23 0.51 6.59 8.16
CA SER A 23 1.92 6.61 8.53
C SER A 23 2.60 5.25 8.35
N LEU A 24 3.93 5.26 8.23
CA LEU A 24 4.71 4.01 8.17
C LEU A 24 4.75 3.24 9.50
N VAL A 25 4.19 3.78 10.59
CA VAL A 25 4.10 3.05 11.87
C VAL A 25 2.94 2.07 11.90
N GLU A 26 1.94 2.22 11.02
CA GLU A 26 0.82 1.29 10.78
C GLU A 26 1.22 0.09 9.90
N LYS A 27 2.52 -0.19 9.80
CA LYS A 27 3.01 -1.26 8.94
C LYS A 27 2.82 -2.64 9.55
N GLY A 28 2.50 -3.60 8.70
CA GLY A 28 2.45 -5.02 8.99
C GLY A 28 1.05 -5.62 9.00
N ASP A 29 0.05 -4.84 8.57
CA ASP A 29 -1.34 -5.26 8.49
C ASP A 29 -1.57 -6.36 7.44
N ILE A 30 -2.69 -7.04 7.61
CA ILE A 30 -3.17 -8.10 6.71
C ILE A 30 -4.59 -7.77 6.26
N ILE A 31 -4.79 -7.51 4.97
CA ILE A 31 -6.13 -7.39 4.37
C ILE A 31 -6.57 -8.78 3.89
N ASN A 32 -7.73 -9.27 4.35
CA ASN A 32 -8.20 -10.62 4.05
C ASN A 32 -8.95 -10.79 2.72
N ASP A 33 -9.51 -9.70 2.18
CA ASP A 33 -10.57 -9.74 1.16
C ASP A 33 -10.43 -8.66 0.08
N PHE A 34 -9.22 -8.11 -0.12
CA PHE A 34 -8.97 -7.08 -1.13
C PHE A 34 -9.47 -7.47 -2.54
N ASP A 35 -10.38 -6.69 -3.11
CA ASP A 35 -10.86 -6.81 -4.48
C ASP A 35 -10.34 -5.65 -5.33
N SER A 36 -9.39 -5.96 -6.22
CA SER A 36 -8.76 -4.96 -7.09
C SER A 36 -9.71 -4.30 -8.11
N ASN A 37 -10.93 -4.81 -8.28
CA ASN A 37 -11.93 -4.19 -9.15
C ASN A 37 -12.67 -3.03 -8.47
N SER A 38 -12.64 -2.96 -7.14
CA SER A 38 -13.44 -2.03 -6.34
C SER A 38 -12.62 -1.26 -5.31
N ASP A 39 -11.60 -1.90 -4.74
CA ASP A 39 -10.91 -1.43 -3.55
C ASP A 39 -9.66 -0.62 -3.88
N LEU A 40 -9.34 0.27 -2.95
CA LEU A 40 -8.24 1.20 -3.04
C LEU A 40 -7.41 1.19 -1.75
N ILE A 41 -6.11 1.40 -1.91
CA ILE A 41 -5.16 1.65 -0.83
C ILE A 41 -4.82 3.15 -0.85
N ASP A 42 -5.15 3.85 0.22
CA ASP A 42 -4.85 5.27 0.38
C ASP A 42 -3.52 5.47 1.10
N LEU A 43 -2.57 6.07 0.38
CA LEU A 43 -1.23 6.40 0.87
C LEU A 43 -0.96 7.90 0.89
N ARG A 44 -2.00 8.73 0.71
CA ARG A 44 -1.84 10.19 0.55
C ARG A 44 -1.10 10.82 1.71
N LEU A 45 -1.41 10.42 2.94
CA LEU A 45 -0.77 10.98 4.13
C LEU A 45 0.66 10.50 4.35
N ILE A 46 1.00 9.27 3.96
CA ILE A 46 2.40 8.82 3.88
C ILE A 46 3.16 9.67 2.85
N PHE A 47 2.58 9.88 1.67
CA PHE A 47 3.26 10.53 0.54
C PHE A 47 3.18 12.07 0.56
N ALA A 48 2.49 12.65 1.54
CA ALA A 48 2.52 14.08 1.84
C ALA A 48 3.86 14.52 2.45
N GLN A 49 4.67 13.57 2.94
CA GLN A 49 5.96 13.88 3.55
C GLN A 49 7.01 14.28 2.48
N PRO A 50 7.88 15.27 2.75
CA PRO A 50 8.78 15.85 1.74
C PRO A 50 9.73 14.87 1.06
N GLN A 51 10.09 13.77 1.73
CA GLN A 51 10.99 12.76 1.17
C GLN A 51 10.35 11.99 0.00
N PHE A 52 9.02 11.91 -0.08
CA PHE A 52 8.31 11.23 -1.18
C PHE A 52 8.05 12.16 -2.36
N SER A 53 9.10 12.85 -2.80
CA SER A 53 9.01 13.80 -3.91
C SER A 53 8.88 13.10 -5.26
N GLY A 54 8.04 13.64 -6.14
CA GLY A 54 7.85 13.14 -7.50
C GLY A 54 6.95 14.08 -8.30
N SER A 55 7.12 14.11 -9.62
CA SER A 55 6.41 15.05 -10.49
C SER A 55 4.95 14.66 -10.75
N THR A 56 4.61 13.38 -10.61
CA THR A 56 3.27 12.81 -10.82
C THR A 56 3.01 11.68 -9.82
N PRO A 57 1.75 11.32 -9.55
CA PRO A 57 1.46 10.16 -8.70
C PRO A 57 1.99 8.85 -9.28
N PHE A 58 1.98 8.68 -10.61
CA PHE A 58 2.58 7.51 -11.25
C PHE A 58 4.10 7.44 -11.01
N SER A 59 4.81 8.58 -11.09
CA SER A 59 6.24 8.64 -10.73
C SER A 59 6.45 8.19 -9.29
N ARG A 60 5.69 8.75 -8.34
CA ARG A 60 5.78 8.39 -6.92
C ARG A 60 5.49 6.91 -6.67
N PHE A 61 4.47 6.35 -7.34
CA PHE A 61 4.18 4.92 -7.29
C PHE A 61 5.39 4.10 -7.73
N THR A 62 5.92 4.37 -8.93
CA THR A 62 7.05 3.60 -9.49
C THR A 62 8.35 3.74 -8.70
N GLN A 63 8.54 4.86 -7.99
CA GLN A 63 9.74 5.14 -7.21
C GLN A 63 9.67 4.54 -5.80
N PHE A 64 8.51 4.62 -5.15
CA PHE A 64 8.41 4.38 -3.71
C PHE A 64 7.51 3.20 -3.33
N VAL A 65 6.77 2.61 -4.28
CA VAL A 65 5.90 1.46 -4.02
C VAL A 65 6.42 0.23 -4.76
N GLN A 66 6.52 -0.88 -4.03
CA GLN A 66 6.77 -2.20 -4.60
C GLN A 66 5.65 -3.16 -4.26
N VAL A 67 5.22 -3.93 -5.25
CA VAL A 67 4.25 -5.00 -5.09
C VAL A 67 4.94 -6.33 -5.36
N VAL A 68 4.95 -7.22 -4.37
CA VAL A 68 5.70 -8.49 -4.42
C VAL A 68 4.80 -9.67 -4.08
N GLN A 69 4.73 -10.64 -4.98
CA GLN A 69 4.09 -11.94 -4.70
C GLN A 69 4.90 -12.70 -3.63
N THR A 70 4.23 -13.21 -2.61
CA THR A 70 4.81 -14.08 -1.57
C THR A 70 3.90 -15.28 -1.31
N GLY A 71 4.21 -16.42 -1.92
CA GLY A 71 3.32 -17.59 -1.88
C GLY A 71 1.96 -17.25 -2.49
N LYS A 72 0.87 -17.42 -1.71
CA LYS A 72 -0.49 -17.03 -2.13
C LYS A 72 -0.84 -15.58 -1.85
N ASN A 73 0.02 -14.84 -1.15
CA ASN A 73 -0.24 -13.47 -0.72
C ASN A 73 0.51 -12.47 -1.61
N THR A 74 0.09 -11.21 -1.54
CA THR A 74 0.82 -10.08 -2.13
C THR A 74 1.25 -9.14 -1.02
N ARG A 75 2.45 -8.59 -1.10
CA ARG A 75 2.96 -7.57 -0.17
C ARG A 75 3.05 -6.25 -0.90
N VAL A 76 2.56 -5.18 -0.26
CA VAL A 76 2.80 -3.80 -0.66
C VAL A 76 3.90 -3.26 0.24
N LEU A 77 5.01 -2.86 -0.37
CA LEU A 77 6.18 -2.33 0.31
C LEU A 77 6.35 -0.86 -0.05
N ILE A 78 6.77 -0.06 0.92
CA ILE A 78 7.07 1.37 0.75
C ILE A 78 8.56 1.60 1.01
N ASP A 79 9.21 2.37 0.14
CA ASP A 79 10.59 2.84 0.33
C ASP A 79 10.65 3.82 1.51
N ALA A 80 10.98 3.35 2.71
CA ALA A 80 10.67 4.05 3.94
C ALA A 80 11.43 5.37 4.14
N ASP A 81 12.60 5.50 3.50
CA ASP A 81 13.44 6.71 3.56
C ASP A 81 13.16 7.69 2.41
N GLY A 82 12.32 7.32 1.43
CA GLY A 82 12.03 8.14 0.26
C GLY A 82 13.24 8.37 -0.66
N SER A 83 14.27 7.53 -0.58
CA SER A 83 15.48 7.68 -1.40
C SER A 83 15.25 7.43 -2.89
N GLY A 84 14.22 6.65 -3.23
CA GLY A 84 13.83 6.34 -4.62
C GLY A 84 14.83 5.44 -5.35
N ILE A 85 15.86 4.94 -4.65
CA ILE A 85 16.89 4.03 -5.17
C ILE A 85 16.64 2.57 -4.75
N GLY A 86 15.50 2.33 -4.10
CA GLY A 86 14.98 1.01 -3.80
C GLY A 86 15.79 0.19 -2.80
N ALA A 87 16.49 0.86 -1.88
CA ALA A 87 17.33 0.20 -0.89
C ALA A 87 16.58 -0.16 0.40
N ASN A 88 15.55 0.60 0.80
CA ASN A 88 14.96 0.53 2.13
C ASN A 88 13.44 0.31 2.12
N PHE A 89 13.00 -0.75 1.43
CA PHE A 89 11.59 -1.12 1.42
C PHE A 89 11.13 -1.77 2.73
N THR A 90 10.04 -1.24 3.29
CA THR A 90 9.34 -1.83 4.43
C THR A 90 7.98 -2.36 3.99
N ASN A 91 7.58 -3.54 4.48
CA ASN A 91 6.27 -4.09 4.19
C ASN A 91 5.19 -3.33 4.96
N LEU A 92 4.40 -2.53 4.24
CA LEU A 92 3.27 -1.79 4.79
C LEU A 92 2.09 -2.73 5.04
N VAL A 93 1.64 -3.46 4.02
CA VAL A 93 0.45 -4.32 4.13
C VAL A 93 0.60 -5.59 3.31
N THR A 94 0.02 -6.68 3.81
CA THR A 94 -0.10 -7.96 3.11
C THR A 94 -1.54 -8.20 2.68
N LEU A 95 -1.76 -8.35 1.38
CA LEU A 95 -3.01 -8.79 0.79
C LEU A 95 -3.03 -10.33 0.81
N LYS A 96 -3.88 -10.91 1.66
CA LYS A 96 -3.94 -12.35 1.88
C LYS A 96 -4.65 -13.04 0.73
N ASN A 97 -4.13 -14.19 0.29
CA ASN A 97 -4.69 -14.98 -0.81
C ASN A 97 -4.93 -14.18 -2.10
N PHE A 98 -4.15 -13.12 -2.32
CA PHE A 98 -4.27 -12.20 -3.44
C PHE A 98 -3.08 -12.32 -4.39
N SER A 99 -3.35 -12.35 -5.70
CA SER A 99 -2.35 -12.43 -6.76
C SER A 99 -1.85 -11.04 -7.14
N ALA A 100 -0.53 -10.82 -7.09
CA ALA A 100 0.11 -9.56 -7.43
C ALA A 100 -0.13 -9.15 -8.90
N ALA A 101 -0.47 -10.11 -9.77
CA ALA A 101 -0.83 -9.83 -11.15
C ALA A 101 -2.17 -9.09 -11.30
N ASN A 102 -3.00 -9.05 -10.25
CA ASN A 102 -4.32 -8.43 -10.28
C ASN A 102 -4.34 -7.01 -9.72
N ILE A 103 -3.25 -6.52 -9.15
CA ILE A 103 -3.17 -5.16 -8.61
C ILE A 103 -2.30 -4.28 -9.51
N SER A 104 -2.71 -3.04 -9.69
CA SER A 104 -1.97 -2.05 -10.48
C SER A 104 -1.86 -0.72 -9.76
N SER A 105 -1.17 0.26 -10.34
CA SER A 105 -1.11 1.62 -9.81
C SER A 105 -2.49 2.28 -9.66
N GLU A 106 -3.51 1.82 -10.38
CA GLU A 106 -4.88 2.36 -10.28
C GLU A 106 -5.54 2.05 -8.93
N ASN A 107 -5.04 1.03 -8.21
CA ASN A 107 -5.52 0.67 -6.89
C ASN A 107 -4.94 1.55 -5.76
N PHE A 108 -4.15 2.58 -6.08
CA PHE A 108 -3.45 3.39 -5.08
C PHE A 108 -3.82 4.87 -5.20
N VAL A 109 -4.19 5.48 -4.07
CA VAL A 109 -4.42 6.92 -3.96
C VAL A 109 -3.17 7.58 -3.37
N ILE A 110 -2.48 8.39 -4.16
CA ILE A 110 -1.13 8.95 -3.85
C ILE A 110 -1.06 10.47 -4.15
N LEU A 111 -2.19 11.16 -4.27
CA LEU A 111 -2.27 12.62 -4.55
C LEU A 111 -2.85 13.41 -3.40
#